data_AF-A0A7Y5HIC4-F1
#
_entry.id   AF-A0A7Y5HIC4-F1
#
_cell.length_a   1.000
_cell.length_b   1.000
_cell.length_c   1.000
_cell.angle_alpha   90.00
_cell.angle_beta   90.00
_cell.angle_gamma   90.00
#
_symmetry.space_group_name_H-M   'P 1'
#
loop_
_entity.id
_entity.type
_entity.pdbx_description
1 polymer ?
#
loop_
_entity_poly.entity_id
_entity_poly.type
_entity_poly.pdbx_seq_one_letter_code
_entity_poly.pdbx_strand_id
1 'polypeptide(L)'
;MALGCGLAGLLAAAVTAAIVLKKDPGSEALQAISRLIQEGAMAFLRREYTILAGFVAIMAVALAVVIDYNVFGNERIAELNDIAYNQNNSYGTGPWTAIAYVCGAFCSALTGWIGMSIAVRSNCRTTAAAQRSLNEGLRVAFGAGTVMGLCVVGVGLVGITAMWLVFRDPNIAAGFGLGASSIALFARVGGGIYTKAADVGADLVGKVEAGIPEDDPRNPATIADNVGDNVGDVAGMGADLFESYVGGMVAALSLAAAAAAVPALGLATDASRPGYLNGTTFDSTAALFTLPLALSGIGILASVLGTFLVRTGEQANMSKLLWALRHGIIGAGILFLVGTAAVIGAMGLPFKLFWVVVTGLASGQIIATATEYFTSYEYKPVQWIAKQANTGPASVIIAGIAVGMMSTLIPTLSVCAGIWFSYELAGLYGVALAGVGMLATLGITLATDAYGPVADNAGGLAEQAHLPPEVREKTDALDSLGNTTAATGKGFAIGSAVLTALG
;
A
#
# COMPACT_ATOMS: atom_id res chain seq x y z
N MET A 1 14.39 7.58 15.98
CA MET A 1 13.35 6.53 16.12
C MET A 1 12.82 6.06 14.77
N ALA A 2 12.19 6.93 13.97
CA ALA A 2 11.57 6.58 12.69
C ALA A 2 12.50 5.78 11.75
N LEU A 3 13.72 6.27 11.50
CA LEU A 3 14.73 5.57 10.69
C LEU A 3 15.01 4.14 11.18
N GLY A 4 15.16 3.96 12.50
CA GLY A 4 15.39 2.65 13.11
C GLY A 4 14.19 1.70 12.95
N CYS A 5 12.96 2.22 13.04
CA CYS A 5 11.76 1.43 12.80
C CYS A 5 11.64 1.01 11.33
N GLY A 6 11.94 1.91 10.40
CA GLY A 6 11.97 1.61 8.97
C GLY A 6 12.99 0.52 8.62
N LEU A 7 14.23 0.64 9.14
CA LEU A 7 15.26 -0.38 8.98
C LEU A 7 14.88 -1.72 9.64
N ALA A 8 14.25 -1.70 10.81
CA ALA A 8 13.74 -2.91 11.45
C ALA A 8 12.64 -3.58 10.61
N GLY A 9 11.76 -2.79 9.98
CA GLY A 9 10.76 -3.29 9.03
C GLY A 9 11.41 -3.96 7.81
N LEU A 10 12.44 -3.34 7.22
CA LEU A 10 13.19 -3.93 6.10
C LEU A 10 13.95 -5.20 6.49
N LEU A 11 14.51 -5.24 7.69
CA LEU A 11 15.14 -6.44 8.22
C LEU A 11 14.11 -7.56 8.40
N ALA A 12 12.94 -7.24 8.97
CA ALA A 12 11.84 -8.19 9.10
C ALA A 12 11.35 -8.69 7.72
N ALA A 13 11.27 -7.82 6.71
CA ALA A 13 10.97 -8.20 5.33
C ALA A 13 12.02 -9.19 4.78
N ALA A 14 13.31 -8.90 4.95
CA ALA A 14 14.40 -9.78 4.50
C ALA A 14 14.38 -11.15 5.20
N VAL A 15 14.11 -11.18 6.50
CA VAL A 15 13.96 -12.43 7.27
C VAL A 15 12.77 -13.23 6.76
N THR A 16 11.61 -12.60 6.59
CA THR A 16 10.41 -13.25 6.05
C THR A 16 10.64 -13.77 4.64
N ALA A 17 11.30 -13.01 3.78
CA ALA A 17 11.67 -13.45 2.44
C ALA A 17 12.57 -14.68 2.47
N ALA A 18 13.58 -14.71 3.36
CA ALA A 18 14.43 -15.87 3.53
C ALA A 18 13.66 -17.11 4.03
N ILE A 19 12.66 -16.93 4.89
CA ILE A 19 11.80 -18.02 5.37
C ILE A 19 10.93 -18.56 4.23
N VAL A 20 10.29 -17.68 3.45
CA VAL A 20 9.44 -18.05 2.31
C VAL A 20 10.26 -18.75 1.23
N LEU A 21 11.42 -18.21 0.84
CA LEU A 21 12.25 -18.78 -0.23
C LEU A 21 12.88 -20.13 0.11
N LYS A 22 13.04 -20.44 1.41
CA LYS A 22 13.46 -21.77 1.90
C LYS A 22 12.37 -22.84 1.80
N LYS A 23 11.12 -22.46 1.55
CA LYS A 23 10.03 -23.43 1.36
C LYS A 23 10.24 -24.24 0.08
N ASP A 24 9.74 -25.46 0.11
CA ASP A 24 9.78 -26.41 -0.98
C ASP A 24 9.12 -25.81 -2.24
N PRO A 25 9.85 -25.65 -3.36
CA PRO A 25 9.29 -25.11 -4.60
C PRO A 25 8.41 -26.10 -5.37
N GLY A 26 8.26 -27.34 -4.88
CA GLY A 26 7.43 -28.36 -5.51
C GLY A 26 8.11 -29.06 -6.69
N SER A 27 7.30 -29.72 -7.52
CA SER A 27 7.76 -30.54 -8.65
C SER A 27 8.50 -29.72 -9.72
N GLU A 28 9.27 -30.40 -10.57
CA GLU A 28 9.95 -29.75 -11.70
C GLU A 28 8.98 -29.05 -12.66
N ALA A 29 7.78 -29.61 -12.83
CA ALA A 29 6.71 -29.01 -13.63
C ALA A 29 6.26 -27.66 -13.07
N LEU A 30 5.98 -27.57 -11.76
CA LEU A 30 5.62 -26.31 -11.10
C LEU A 30 6.74 -25.27 -11.25
N GLN A 31 7.99 -25.69 -11.06
CA GLN A 31 9.15 -24.80 -11.20
C GLN A 31 9.34 -24.34 -12.65
N ALA A 32 9.07 -25.18 -13.65
CA ALA A 32 9.16 -24.80 -15.05
C ALA A 32 8.14 -23.72 -15.41
N ILE A 33 6.88 -23.89 -15.00
CA ILE A 33 5.81 -22.90 -15.22
C ILE A 33 6.12 -21.58 -14.49
N SER A 34 6.49 -21.67 -13.20
CA SER A 34 6.90 -20.52 -12.40
C SER A 34 8.05 -19.73 -13.04
N ARG A 35 9.02 -20.41 -13.66
CA ARG A 35 10.11 -19.77 -14.42
C ARG A 35 9.62 -19.00 -15.64
N LEU A 36 8.66 -19.53 -16.40
CA LEU A 36 8.07 -18.82 -17.54
C LEU A 36 7.37 -17.52 -17.10
N ILE A 37 6.58 -17.60 -16.02
CA ILE A 37 5.93 -16.43 -15.42
C ILE A 37 6.99 -15.42 -14.94
N GLN A 38 8.08 -15.89 -14.32
CA GLN A 38 9.18 -15.04 -13.88
C GLN A 38 9.89 -14.33 -15.02
N GLU A 39 10.15 -15.03 -16.13
CA GLU A 39 10.76 -14.45 -17.32
C GLU A 39 9.85 -13.40 -17.95
N GLY A 40 8.55 -13.68 -18.07
CA GLY A 40 7.55 -12.75 -18.60
C GLY A 40 7.42 -11.49 -17.74
N ALA A 41 7.24 -11.64 -16.42
CA ALA A 41 7.11 -10.51 -15.50
C ALA A 41 8.37 -9.63 -15.47
N MET A 42 9.55 -10.25 -15.46
CA MET A 42 10.82 -9.52 -15.53
C MET A 42 11.02 -8.81 -16.87
N ALA A 43 10.62 -9.41 -17.98
CA ALA A 43 10.71 -8.79 -19.30
C ALA A 43 9.81 -7.56 -19.40
N PHE A 44 8.56 -7.68 -18.94
CA PHE A 44 7.61 -6.56 -18.90
C PHE A 44 8.13 -5.41 -18.03
N LEU A 45 8.47 -5.67 -16.77
CA LEU A 45 8.91 -4.62 -15.84
C LEU A 45 10.21 -3.95 -16.28
N ARG A 46 11.16 -4.69 -16.87
CA ARG A 46 12.37 -4.07 -17.46
C ARG A 46 12.00 -3.10 -18.57
N ARG A 47 11.05 -3.47 -19.43
CA ARG A 47 10.62 -2.61 -20.54
C ARG A 47 9.89 -1.37 -20.04
N GLU A 48 8.94 -1.56 -19.13
CA GLU A 48 8.18 -0.47 -18.50
C GLU A 48 9.15 0.50 -17.81
N TYR A 49 10.02 0.02 -16.93
CA TYR A 49 10.93 0.89 -16.16
C TYR A 49 11.97 1.57 -17.04
N THR A 50 12.37 0.99 -18.16
CA THR A 50 13.24 1.66 -19.13
C THR A 50 12.57 2.88 -19.75
N ILE A 51 11.26 2.78 -20.06
CA ILE A 51 10.49 3.90 -20.59
C ILE A 51 10.27 4.94 -19.48
N LEU A 52 9.92 4.50 -18.27
CA LEU A 52 9.70 5.39 -17.13
C LEU A 52 10.97 6.14 -16.71
N ALA A 53 12.15 5.52 -16.82
CA ALA A 53 13.42 6.20 -16.55
C ALA A 53 13.61 7.42 -17.47
N GLY A 54 13.23 7.32 -18.74
CA GLY A 54 13.24 8.45 -19.68
C GLY A 54 12.28 9.56 -19.26
N PHE A 55 11.05 9.20 -18.87
CA PHE A 55 10.06 10.16 -18.37
C PHE A 55 10.54 10.86 -17.09
N VAL A 56 11.05 10.10 -16.12
CA VAL A 56 11.59 10.62 -14.85
C VAL A 56 12.76 11.58 -15.11
N ALA A 57 13.66 11.27 -16.04
CA ALA A 57 14.75 12.16 -16.39
C ALA A 57 14.25 13.50 -16.97
N ILE A 58 13.26 13.45 -17.87
CA ILE A 58 12.66 14.66 -18.45
C ILE A 58 11.98 15.51 -17.37
N MET A 59 11.19 14.88 -16.48
CA MET A 59 10.53 15.55 -15.38
C MET A 59 11.51 16.14 -14.37
N ALA A 60 12.60 15.42 -14.05
CA ALA A 60 13.64 15.93 -13.16
C ALA A 60 14.30 17.19 -13.74
N VAL A 61 14.59 17.22 -15.05
CA VAL A 61 15.11 18.42 -15.72
C VAL A 61 14.08 19.55 -15.68
N ALA A 62 12.80 19.26 -15.93
CA ALA A 62 11.74 20.26 -15.86
C ALA A 62 11.61 20.87 -14.46
N LEU A 63 11.64 20.05 -13.40
CA LEU A 63 11.62 20.50 -12.01
C LEU A 63 12.85 21.34 -11.66
N ALA A 64 14.05 20.91 -12.10
CA ALA A 64 15.26 21.67 -11.87
C ALA A 64 15.20 23.06 -12.54
N VAL A 65 14.74 23.15 -13.79
CA VAL A 65 14.65 24.41 -14.54
C VAL A 65 13.57 25.34 -14.00
N VAL A 66 12.37 24.80 -13.73
CA VAL A 66 11.20 25.60 -13.37
C VAL A 66 11.19 25.94 -11.87
N ILE A 67 11.46 24.98 -11.00
CA ILE A 67 11.32 25.12 -9.55
C ILE A 67 12.66 25.50 -8.92
N ASP A 68 13.68 24.64 -9.07
CA ASP A 68 14.92 24.81 -8.31
C ASP A 68 15.74 26.02 -8.78
N TYR A 69 15.91 26.21 -10.10
CA TYR A 69 16.64 27.35 -10.67
C TYR A 69 15.76 28.56 -11.00
N ASN A 70 14.44 28.41 -10.93
CA ASN A 70 13.46 29.46 -11.25
C ASN A 70 13.81 30.25 -12.52
N VAL A 71 14.17 29.55 -13.61
CA VAL A 71 14.72 30.17 -14.83
C VAL A 71 13.76 31.20 -15.45
N PHE A 72 12.45 31.00 -15.25
CA PHE A 72 11.41 31.89 -15.75
C PHE A 72 11.12 33.10 -14.85
N GLY A 73 11.85 33.27 -13.74
CA GLY A 73 11.73 34.44 -12.86
C GLY A 73 10.36 34.55 -12.19
N ASN A 74 9.75 33.42 -11.80
CA ASN A 74 8.45 33.42 -11.16
C ASN A 74 8.58 33.89 -9.71
N GLU A 75 7.90 34.99 -9.36
CA GLU A 75 7.96 35.60 -8.02
C GLU A 75 7.47 34.66 -6.92
N ARG A 76 6.45 33.83 -7.18
CA ARG A 76 5.92 32.88 -6.20
C ARG A 76 6.88 31.71 -5.95
N ILE A 77 7.61 31.28 -6.98
CA ILE A 77 8.67 30.27 -6.82
C ILE A 77 9.84 30.86 -6.05
N ALA A 78 10.18 32.13 -6.29
CA ALA A 78 11.21 32.82 -5.51
C ALA A 78 10.82 32.91 -4.03
N GLU A 79 9.58 33.29 -3.71
CA GLU A 79 9.05 33.30 -2.33
C GLU A 79 9.13 31.91 -1.67
N LEU A 80 8.72 30.84 -2.37
CA LEU A 80 8.76 29.49 -1.83
C LEU A 80 10.20 28.99 -1.61
N ASN A 81 11.12 29.32 -2.52
CA ASN A 81 12.53 29.00 -2.40
C ASN A 81 13.21 29.81 -1.28
N ASP A 82 12.80 31.07 -1.05
CA ASP A 82 13.34 31.92 0.02
C ASP A 82 12.86 31.50 1.42
N ILE A 83 11.63 30.98 1.55
CA ILE A 83 11.13 30.37 2.80
C ILE A 83 11.99 29.15 3.16
N ALA A 84 12.40 28.35 2.17
CA ALA A 84 13.31 27.22 2.37
C ALA A 84 14.73 27.67 2.78
N TYR A 85 15.23 28.78 2.23
CA TYR A 85 16.59 29.28 2.46
C TYR A 85 16.80 29.92 3.84
N ASN A 86 15.79 30.62 4.36
CA ASN A 86 15.91 31.39 5.61
C ASN A 86 15.81 30.56 6.91
N GLN A 87 15.49 29.25 6.82
CA GLN A 87 15.49 28.34 7.98
C GLN A 87 16.83 27.59 8.12
N ASN A 88 17.91 28.30 8.44
CA ASN A 88 19.20 27.76 8.93
C ASN A 88 19.91 26.67 8.08
N ASN A 89 19.56 26.45 6.81
CA ASN A 89 20.15 25.39 5.99
C ASN A 89 21.09 25.94 4.92
N SER A 90 22.37 25.61 5.06
CA SER A 90 23.50 26.01 4.21
C SER A 90 23.55 25.34 2.83
N TYR A 91 22.42 24.82 2.31
CA TYR A 91 22.39 24.23 0.98
C TYR A 91 22.24 25.36 -0.04
N GLY A 92 23.30 25.66 -0.80
CA GLY A 92 23.24 26.64 -1.88
C GLY A 92 22.16 26.31 -2.93
N THR A 93 22.01 27.17 -3.93
CA THR A 93 21.11 26.96 -5.08
C THR A 93 21.47 25.68 -5.84
N GLY A 94 20.75 24.60 -5.55
CA GLY A 94 20.95 23.27 -6.12
C GLY A 94 19.62 22.63 -6.51
N PRO A 95 19.63 21.61 -7.38
CA PRO A 95 18.42 20.99 -7.90
C PRO A 95 17.82 19.98 -6.90
N TRP A 96 17.57 20.42 -5.67
CA TRP A 96 17.23 19.55 -4.54
C TRP A 96 15.84 18.92 -4.69
N THR A 97 14.87 19.66 -5.23
CA THR A 97 13.53 19.13 -5.51
C THR A 97 13.59 18.07 -6.60
N ALA A 98 14.36 18.33 -7.67
CA ALA A 98 14.57 17.35 -8.73
C ALA A 98 15.30 16.08 -8.24
N ILE A 99 16.30 16.22 -7.36
CA ILE A 99 16.98 15.08 -6.75
C ILE A 99 16.02 14.26 -5.87
N ALA A 100 15.22 14.93 -5.03
CA ALA A 100 14.22 14.26 -4.20
C ALA A 100 13.18 13.52 -5.07
N TYR A 101 12.75 14.12 -6.17
CA TYR A 101 11.89 13.49 -7.18
C TYR A 101 12.48 12.19 -7.75
N VAL A 102 13.74 12.22 -8.18
CA VAL A 102 14.41 11.01 -8.69
C VAL A 102 14.53 9.93 -7.60
N CYS A 103 14.85 10.32 -6.37
CA CYS A 103 14.90 9.40 -5.24
C CYS A 103 13.54 8.76 -4.94
N GLY A 104 12.46 9.54 -4.95
CA GLY A 104 11.09 9.05 -4.74
C GLY A 104 10.65 8.09 -5.84
N ALA A 105 10.93 8.42 -7.10
CA ALA A 105 10.69 7.56 -8.24
C ALA A 105 11.47 6.24 -8.13
N PHE A 106 12.76 6.30 -7.79
CA PHE A 106 13.57 5.11 -7.58
C PHE A 106 13.03 4.22 -6.46
N CYS A 107 12.67 4.80 -5.31
CA CYS A 107 12.12 4.05 -4.19
C CYS A 107 10.78 3.38 -4.54
N SER A 108 9.88 4.06 -5.26
CA SER A 108 8.60 3.50 -5.73
C SER A 108 8.79 2.35 -6.71
N ALA A 109 9.72 2.51 -7.68
CA ALA A 109 10.09 1.44 -8.60
C ALA A 109 10.73 0.24 -7.87
N LEU A 110 11.56 0.50 -6.86
CA LEU A 110 12.21 -0.53 -6.06
C LEU A 110 11.19 -1.37 -5.28
N THR A 111 10.19 -0.75 -4.65
CA THR A 111 9.17 -1.49 -3.88
C THR A 111 8.29 -2.34 -4.79
N GLY A 112 7.87 -1.81 -5.96
CA GLY A 112 7.16 -2.59 -6.97
C GLY A 112 7.97 -3.78 -7.48
N TRP A 113 9.25 -3.58 -7.77
CA TRP A 113 10.14 -4.65 -8.21
C TRP A 113 10.38 -5.74 -7.15
N ILE A 114 10.60 -5.34 -5.89
CA ILE A 114 10.78 -6.31 -4.78
C ILE A 114 9.48 -7.12 -4.58
N GLY A 115 8.32 -6.46 -4.58
CA GLY A 115 7.01 -7.09 -4.45
C GLY A 115 6.79 -8.16 -5.53
N MET A 116 6.94 -7.79 -6.79
CA MET A 116 6.83 -8.75 -7.91
C MET A 116 7.85 -9.88 -7.79
N SER A 117 9.12 -9.56 -7.46
CA SER A 117 10.16 -10.58 -7.38
C SER A 117 9.89 -11.61 -6.27
N ILE A 118 9.28 -11.23 -5.14
CA ILE A 118 8.93 -12.19 -4.10
C ILE A 118 7.65 -12.95 -4.47
N ALA A 119 6.65 -12.29 -5.05
CA ALA A 119 5.39 -12.88 -5.47
C ALA A 119 5.62 -14.03 -6.46
N VAL A 120 6.31 -13.76 -7.58
CA VAL A 120 6.60 -14.80 -8.59
C VAL A 120 7.43 -15.94 -8.03
N ARG A 121 8.39 -15.68 -7.14
CA ARG A 121 9.20 -16.77 -6.55
C ARG A 121 8.42 -17.57 -5.50
N SER A 122 7.34 -17.01 -4.98
CA SER A 122 6.51 -17.64 -3.96
C SER A 122 5.33 -18.42 -4.53
N ASN A 123 4.89 -18.14 -5.77
CA ASN A 123 3.71 -18.80 -6.36
C ASN A 123 3.79 -20.34 -6.36
N CYS A 124 4.87 -20.94 -6.89
CA CYS A 124 5.05 -22.38 -6.90
C CYS A 124 5.20 -22.98 -5.50
N ARG A 125 5.78 -22.22 -4.56
CA ARG A 125 5.89 -22.63 -3.15
C ARG A 125 4.54 -22.61 -2.46
N THR A 126 3.67 -21.67 -2.81
CA THR A 126 2.28 -21.61 -2.34
C THR A 126 1.51 -22.82 -2.88
N THR A 127 1.63 -23.13 -4.19
CA THR A 127 1.00 -24.33 -4.78
C THR A 127 1.52 -25.62 -4.13
N ALA A 128 2.83 -25.74 -3.92
CA ALA A 128 3.44 -26.90 -3.25
C ALA A 128 3.00 -27.04 -1.78
N ALA A 129 2.82 -25.91 -1.08
CA ALA A 129 2.31 -25.90 0.29
C ALA A 129 0.81 -26.25 0.35
N ALA A 130 0.00 -25.79 -0.61
CA ALA A 130 -1.42 -26.10 -0.71
C ALA A 130 -1.70 -27.61 -0.92
N GLN A 131 -0.78 -28.34 -1.56
CA GLN A 131 -0.84 -29.81 -1.64
C GLN A 131 -0.85 -30.47 -0.25
N ARG A 132 -0.18 -29.86 0.74
CA ARG A 132 -0.09 -30.39 2.11
C ARG A 132 -1.25 -29.89 2.96
N SER A 133 -1.50 -28.59 2.97
CA SER A 133 -2.59 -27.98 3.74
C SER A 133 -2.97 -26.59 3.25
N LEU A 134 -4.22 -26.21 3.53
CA LEU A 134 -4.73 -24.86 3.23
C LEU A 134 -3.96 -23.80 4.03
N ASN A 135 -3.68 -24.08 5.30
CA ASN A 135 -2.97 -23.14 6.17
C ASN A 135 -1.49 -22.99 5.81
N GLU A 136 -0.82 -24.05 5.32
CA GLU A 136 0.54 -23.88 4.80
C GLU A 136 0.55 -23.03 3.53
N GLY A 137 -0.37 -23.26 2.60
CA GLY A 137 -0.56 -22.40 1.41
C GLY A 137 -0.78 -20.94 1.80
N LEU A 138 -1.75 -20.67 2.69
CA LEU A 138 -2.03 -19.33 3.22
C LEU A 138 -0.76 -18.69 3.82
N ARG A 139 0.00 -19.42 4.62
CA ARG A 139 1.20 -18.88 5.29
C ARG A 139 2.32 -18.52 4.33
N VAL A 140 2.50 -19.28 3.24
CA VAL A 140 3.51 -18.96 2.23
C VAL A 140 3.09 -17.71 1.45
N ALA A 141 1.86 -17.66 0.96
CA ALA A 141 1.35 -16.52 0.21
C ALA A 141 1.28 -15.25 1.08
N PHE A 142 0.79 -15.35 2.32
CA PHE A 142 0.73 -14.21 3.24
C PHE A 142 2.13 -13.76 3.65
N GLY A 143 3.08 -14.69 3.78
CA GLY A 143 4.48 -14.37 3.98
C GLY A 143 5.05 -13.55 2.83
N ALA A 144 4.75 -13.91 1.58
CA ALA A 144 5.16 -13.13 0.40
C ALA A 144 4.52 -11.73 0.39
N GLY A 145 3.22 -11.62 0.67
CA GLY A 145 2.54 -10.34 0.84
C GLY A 145 3.15 -9.50 1.97
N THR A 146 3.54 -10.13 3.08
CA THR A 146 4.21 -9.45 4.21
C THR A 146 5.55 -8.85 3.80
N VAL A 147 6.33 -9.54 2.97
CA VAL A 147 7.60 -8.99 2.44
C VAL A 147 7.32 -7.71 1.66
N MET A 148 6.35 -7.73 0.76
CA MET A 148 5.96 -6.55 -0.02
C MET A 148 5.47 -5.40 0.89
N GLY A 149 4.54 -5.70 1.80
CA GLY A 149 3.98 -4.72 2.74
C GLY A 149 5.05 -4.03 3.57
N LEU A 150 5.96 -4.79 4.17
CA LEU A 150 7.06 -4.27 4.98
C LEU A 150 8.13 -3.54 4.16
N CYS A 151 8.38 -3.94 2.91
CA CYS A 151 9.25 -3.21 2.00
C CYS A 151 8.66 -1.84 1.63
N VAL A 152 7.36 -1.77 1.32
CA VAL A 152 6.67 -0.51 0.99
C VAL A 152 6.78 0.49 2.14
N VAL A 153 6.35 0.11 3.35
CA VAL A 153 6.40 1.02 4.51
C VAL A 153 7.83 1.28 4.98
N GLY A 154 8.71 0.28 4.90
CA GLY A 154 10.11 0.40 5.32
C GLY A 154 10.91 1.34 4.43
N VAL A 155 10.86 1.15 3.10
CA VAL A 155 11.52 2.06 2.13
C VAL A 155 10.89 3.45 2.21
N GLY A 156 9.56 3.55 2.33
CA GLY A 156 8.87 4.84 2.41
C GLY A 156 9.28 5.65 3.64
N LEU A 157 9.30 5.02 4.82
CA LEU A 157 9.70 5.68 6.05
C LEU A 157 11.18 6.05 6.05
N VAL A 158 12.06 5.16 5.59
CA VAL A 158 13.51 5.44 5.49
C VAL A 158 13.75 6.60 4.52
N GLY A 159 13.10 6.58 3.34
CA GLY A 159 13.23 7.59 2.30
C GLY A 159 12.82 8.98 2.80
N ILE A 160 11.59 9.11 3.31
CA ILE A 160 11.11 10.39 3.84
C ILE A 160 11.89 10.85 5.07
N THR A 161 12.27 9.94 5.97
CA THR A 161 13.09 10.31 7.13
C THR A 161 14.48 10.80 6.68
N ALA A 162 15.08 10.19 5.66
CA ALA A 162 16.35 10.64 5.11
C ALA A 162 16.23 12.04 4.47
N MET A 163 15.17 12.27 3.67
CA MET A 163 14.89 13.61 3.11
C MET A 163 14.73 14.65 4.21
N TRP A 164 13.98 14.32 5.27
CA TRP A 164 13.79 15.23 6.40
C TRP A 164 15.08 15.48 7.19
N LEU A 165 15.91 14.46 7.42
CA LEU A 165 17.17 14.61 8.18
C LEU A 165 18.20 15.45 7.42
N VAL A 166 18.25 15.32 6.09
CA VAL A 166 19.18 16.07 5.24
C VAL A 166 18.64 17.48 5.01
N PHE A 167 17.44 17.62 4.44
CA PHE A 167 16.94 18.89 3.91
C PHE A 167 16.07 19.68 4.88
N ARG A 168 15.41 19.03 5.85
CA ARG A 168 14.47 19.66 6.80
C ARG A 168 13.44 20.60 6.14
N ASP A 169 13.12 20.34 4.88
CA ASP A 169 12.27 21.17 4.05
C ASP A 169 11.11 20.31 3.49
N PRO A 170 9.86 20.63 3.83
CA PRO A 170 8.69 19.93 3.30
C PRO A 170 8.55 20.06 1.78
N ASN A 171 9.03 21.15 1.15
CA ASN A 171 8.93 21.34 -0.30
C ASN A 171 9.83 20.36 -1.05
N ILE A 172 11.05 20.15 -0.56
CA ILE A 172 11.96 19.13 -1.10
C ILE A 172 11.37 17.73 -0.86
N ALA A 173 10.78 17.48 0.31
CA ALA A 173 10.09 16.22 0.58
C ALA A 173 8.86 16.00 -0.33
N ALA A 174 8.17 17.06 -0.75
CA ALA A 174 7.11 17.00 -1.74
C ALA A 174 7.60 16.56 -3.12
N GLY A 175 8.83 16.94 -3.50
CA GLY A 175 9.52 16.38 -4.65
C GLY A 175 9.59 14.85 -4.60
N PHE A 176 9.96 14.28 -3.44
CA PHE A 176 10.00 12.82 -3.24
C PHE A 176 8.61 12.18 -3.41
N GLY A 177 7.56 12.77 -2.84
CA GLY A 177 6.18 12.31 -3.05
C GLY A 177 5.74 12.34 -4.52
N LEU A 178 6.06 13.43 -5.23
CA LEU A 178 5.76 13.57 -6.66
C LEU A 178 6.48 12.51 -7.52
N GLY A 179 7.72 12.17 -7.17
CA GLY A 179 8.48 11.09 -7.79
C GLY A 179 7.82 9.73 -7.60
N ALA A 180 7.37 9.45 -6.36
CA ALA A 180 6.66 8.23 -6.03
C ALA A 180 5.38 8.07 -6.87
N SER A 181 4.60 9.16 -7.00
CA SER A 181 3.33 9.22 -7.74
C SER A 181 3.50 9.08 -9.25
N SER A 182 4.57 9.65 -9.80
CA SER A 182 4.90 9.48 -11.21
C SER A 182 5.06 8.00 -11.59
N ILE A 183 5.78 7.23 -10.77
CA ILE A 183 5.96 5.79 -11.03
C ILE A 183 4.68 5.01 -10.77
N ALA A 184 3.98 5.31 -9.67
CA ALA A 184 2.73 4.64 -9.32
C ALA A 184 1.68 4.74 -10.43
N LEU A 185 1.49 5.95 -10.99
CA LEU A 185 0.53 6.19 -12.07
C LEU A 185 0.78 5.27 -13.27
N PHE A 186 2.02 5.25 -13.77
CA PHE A 186 2.32 4.47 -14.96
C PHE A 186 2.41 2.97 -14.68
N ALA A 187 2.97 2.54 -13.55
CA ALA A 187 3.04 1.12 -13.20
C ALA A 187 1.64 0.51 -13.02
N ARG A 188 0.69 1.27 -12.44
CA ARG A 188 -0.68 0.81 -12.26
C ARG A 188 -1.44 0.76 -13.58
N VAL A 189 -1.26 1.75 -14.46
CA VAL A 189 -1.91 1.78 -15.78
C VAL A 189 -1.29 0.74 -16.72
N GLY A 190 0.04 0.70 -16.82
CA GLY A 190 0.77 -0.22 -17.70
C GLY A 190 0.55 -1.67 -17.31
N GLY A 191 0.84 -2.02 -16.05
CA GLY A 191 0.57 -3.34 -15.50
C GLY A 191 -0.91 -3.72 -15.57
N GLY A 192 -1.81 -2.78 -15.24
CA GLY A 192 -3.27 -2.97 -15.29
C GLY A 192 -3.82 -3.28 -16.68
N ILE A 193 -3.34 -2.57 -17.72
CA ILE A 193 -3.69 -2.85 -19.12
C ILE A 193 -3.19 -4.23 -19.51
N TYR A 194 -1.96 -4.60 -19.11
CA TYR A 194 -1.38 -5.90 -19.44
C TYR A 194 -2.19 -7.05 -18.84
N THR A 195 -2.44 -7.04 -17.52
CA THR A 195 -3.21 -8.10 -16.84
C THR A 195 -4.62 -8.20 -17.40
N LYS A 196 -5.38 -7.10 -17.48
CA LYS A 196 -6.78 -7.17 -17.89
C LYS A 196 -7.00 -7.47 -19.37
N ALA A 197 -6.01 -7.19 -20.23
CA ALA A 197 -6.06 -7.67 -21.61
C ALA A 197 -5.84 -9.20 -21.70
N ALA A 198 -4.96 -9.76 -20.86
CA ALA A 198 -4.68 -11.19 -20.83
C ALA A 198 -5.83 -11.98 -20.18
N ASP A 199 -6.24 -11.58 -18.97
CA ASP A 199 -7.35 -12.11 -18.17
C ASP A 199 -8.64 -12.23 -19.00
N VAL A 200 -9.15 -11.11 -19.54
CA VAL A 200 -10.37 -11.10 -20.36
C VAL A 200 -10.24 -11.97 -21.61
N GLY A 201 -9.07 -11.99 -22.25
CA GLY A 201 -8.83 -12.82 -23.43
C GLY A 201 -8.80 -14.31 -23.10
N ALA A 202 -8.13 -14.68 -22.00
CA ALA A 202 -8.01 -16.05 -21.54
C ALA A 202 -9.37 -16.60 -21.13
N ASP A 203 -10.12 -15.86 -20.33
CA ASP A 203 -11.40 -16.29 -19.78
C ASP A 203 -12.51 -16.38 -20.81
N LEU A 204 -12.64 -15.40 -21.71
CA LEU A 204 -13.68 -15.43 -22.73
C LEU A 204 -13.47 -16.60 -23.70
N VAL A 205 -12.27 -16.73 -24.28
CA VAL A 205 -12.02 -17.78 -25.27
C VAL A 205 -11.95 -19.15 -24.60
N GLY A 206 -11.32 -19.25 -23.42
CA GLY A 206 -11.19 -20.50 -22.68
C GLY A 206 -12.52 -21.01 -22.14
N LYS A 207 -13.14 -20.26 -21.23
CA LYS A 207 -14.30 -20.73 -20.46
C LYS A 207 -15.60 -20.62 -21.26
N VAL A 208 -15.79 -19.54 -22.01
CA VAL A 208 -17.08 -19.25 -22.67
C VAL A 208 -17.18 -19.87 -24.06
N GLU A 209 -16.13 -19.75 -24.88
CA GLU A 209 -16.15 -20.24 -26.27
C GLU A 209 -15.70 -21.70 -26.40
N ALA A 210 -14.55 -22.05 -25.81
CA ALA A 210 -13.96 -23.39 -25.94
C ALA A 210 -14.46 -24.38 -24.87
N GLY A 211 -15.02 -23.89 -23.76
CA GLY A 211 -15.49 -24.73 -22.65
C GLY A 211 -14.39 -25.51 -21.93
N ILE A 212 -13.17 -24.97 -21.92
CA ILE A 212 -12.05 -25.54 -21.15
C ILE A 212 -11.96 -24.87 -19.77
N PRO A 213 -11.34 -25.52 -18.77
CA PRO A 213 -11.11 -24.92 -17.46
C PRO A 213 -10.38 -23.57 -17.53
N GLU A 214 -10.59 -22.75 -16.50
CA GLU A 214 -9.78 -21.57 -16.22
C GLU A 214 -8.32 -21.98 -16.00
N ASP A 215 -7.36 -21.16 -16.43
CA ASP A 215 -5.92 -21.46 -16.38
C ASP A 215 -5.46 -22.72 -17.14
N ASP A 216 -6.29 -23.30 -18.00
CA ASP A 216 -5.91 -24.52 -18.72
C ASP A 216 -4.66 -24.31 -19.61
N PRO A 217 -3.65 -25.21 -19.56
CA PRO A 217 -2.39 -25.03 -20.28
C PRO A 217 -2.53 -25.08 -21.81
N ARG A 218 -3.69 -25.49 -22.34
CA ARG A 218 -4.02 -25.42 -23.79
C ARG A 218 -4.32 -23.99 -24.24
N ASN A 219 -4.68 -23.10 -23.32
CA ASN A 219 -4.98 -21.71 -23.62
C ASN A 219 -3.67 -20.89 -23.65
N PRO A 220 -3.30 -20.28 -24.78
CA PRO A 220 -2.02 -19.56 -24.91
C PRO A 220 -1.95 -18.27 -24.09
N ALA A 221 -3.09 -17.78 -23.56
CA ALA A 221 -3.15 -16.53 -22.80
C ALA A 221 -2.82 -16.70 -21.30
N THR A 222 -2.84 -17.92 -20.76
CA THR A 222 -2.76 -18.16 -19.30
C THR A 222 -1.42 -17.78 -18.69
N ILE A 223 -0.31 -17.96 -19.41
CA ILE A 223 0.99 -17.43 -18.95
C ILE A 223 0.99 -15.90 -18.92
N ALA A 224 0.37 -15.23 -19.91
CA ALA A 224 0.29 -13.78 -19.91
C ALA A 224 -0.62 -13.27 -18.78
N ASP A 225 -1.67 -14.01 -18.47
CA ASP A 225 -2.58 -13.73 -17.35
C ASP A 225 -1.84 -13.79 -16.02
N ASN A 226 -1.21 -14.93 -15.72
CA ASN A 226 -0.45 -15.08 -14.47
C ASN A 226 0.75 -14.11 -14.39
N VAL A 227 1.38 -13.73 -15.52
CA VAL A 227 2.36 -12.64 -15.56
C VAL A 227 1.71 -11.31 -15.17
N GLY A 228 0.51 -11.06 -15.67
CA GLY A 228 -0.34 -9.92 -15.39
C GLY A 228 -0.52 -9.66 -13.90
N ASP A 229 -0.90 -10.68 -13.13
CA ASP A 229 -1.15 -10.52 -11.69
C ASP A 229 0.09 -9.99 -10.95
N ASN A 230 1.27 -10.42 -11.40
CA ASN A 230 2.53 -10.01 -10.80
C ASN A 230 2.97 -8.59 -11.21
N VAL A 231 2.66 -8.14 -12.44
CA VAL A 231 3.08 -6.82 -12.92
C VAL A 231 2.06 -5.72 -12.62
N GLY A 232 0.77 -6.04 -12.66
CA GLY A 232 -0.31 -5.12 -12.32
C GLY A 232 -0.64 -5.17 -10.83
N ASP A 233 -1.13 -6.33 -10.39
CA ASP A 233 -1.74 -6.47 -9.06
C ASP A 233 -0.70 -6.60 -7.93
N VAL A 234 0.58 -6.84 -8.25
CA VAL A 234 1.67 -6.76 -7.27
C VAL A 234 2.54 -5.52 -7.49
N ALA A 235 3.27 -5.40 -8.60
CA ALA A 235 4.20 -4.28 -8.77
C ALA A 235 3.49 -2.90 -8.81
N GLY A 236 2.41 -2.78 -9.60
CA GLY A 236 1.62 -1.56 -9.67
C GLY A 236 0.99 -1.17 -8.33
N MET A 237 0.41 -2.14 -7.63
CA MET A 237 -0.14 -1.94 -6.28
C MET A 237 0.92 -1.51 -5.27
N GLY A 238 2.12 -2.10 -5.31
CA GLY A 238 3.21 -1.74 -4.41
C GLY A 238 3.69 -0.31 -4.59
N ALA A 239 3.74 0.16 -5.84
CA ALA A 239 4.06 1.55 -6.16
C ALA A 239 2.92 2.51 -5.72
N ASP A 240 1.67 2.13 -5.95
CA ASP A 240 0.47 2.89 -5.55
C ASP A 240 0.39 3.12 -4.04
N LEU A 241 0.50 2.07 -3.24
CA LEU A 241 0.43 2.19 -1.79
C LEU A 241 1.70 2.80 -1.19
N PHE A 242 2.86 2.66 -1.86
CA PHE A 242 4.05 3.42 -1.50
C PHE A 242 3.82 4.93 -1.66
N GLU A 243 3.23 5.35 -2.79
CA GLU A 243 2.87 6.74 -3.03
C GLU A 243 1.91 7.26 -1.97
N SER A 244 0.83 6.54 -1.67
CA SER A 244 -0.18 7.03 -0.72
C SER A 244 0.40 7.14 0.70
N TYR A 245 1.26 6.18 1.09
CA TYR A 245 1.96 6.21 2.38
C TYR A 245 2.91 7.40 2.51
N VAL A 246 3.72 7.63 1.47
CA VAL A 246 4.68 8.74 1.41
C VAL A 246 3.94 10.08 1.32
N GLY A 247 2.94 10.18 0.45
CA GLY A 247 2.12 11.37 0.24
C GLY A 247 1.42 11.80 1.52
N GLY A 248 0.84 10.86 2.27
CA GLY A 248 0.22 11.15 3.56
C GLY A 248 1.20 11.76 4.57
N MET A 249 2.42 11.23 4.66
CA MET A 249 3.46 11.78 5.52
C MET A 249 3.93 13.16 5.05
N VAL A 250 4.12 13.36 3.74
CA VAL A 250 4.52 14.64 3.14
C VAL A 250 3.46 15.72 3.37
N ALA A 251 2.18 15.40 3.20
CA ALA A 251 1.08 16.32 3.46
C ALA A 251 1.08 16.77 4.93
N ALA A 252 1.18 15.82 5.86
CA ALA A 252 1.27 16.13 7.29
C ALA A 252 2.50 16.98 7.64
N LEU A 253 3.66 16.70 7.04
CA LEU A 253 4.88 17.50 7.21
C LEU A 253 4.73 18.93 6.67
N SER A 254 4.12 19.07 5.50
CA SER A 254 3.90 20.37 4.84
C SER A 254 2.93 21.24 5.64
N LEU A 255 1.85 20.64 6.15
CA LEU A 255 0.89 21.33 7.01
C LEU A 255 1.45 21.63 8.40
N ALA A 256 2.32 20.78 8.96
CA ALA A 256 3.04 21.11 10.18
C ALA A 256 3.91 22.37 9.98
N ALA A 257 4.53 22.52 8.80
CA ALA A 257 5.29 23.71 8.44
C ALA A 257 4.42 24.97 8.37
N ALA A 258 3.26 24.84 7.72
CA ALA A 258 2.31 25.94 7.62
C ALA A 258 1.71 26.31 9.00
N ALA A 259 1.38 25.32 9.84
CA ALA A 259 0.82 25.54 11.18
C ALA A 259 1.84 26.15 12.15
N ALA A 260 3.13 25.77 12.04
CA ALA A 260 4.22 26.42 12.76
C ALA A 260 4.35 27.92 12.42
N ALA A 261 4.04 28.30 11.18
CA ALA A 261 4.04 29.68 10.71
C ALA A 261 2.76 30.47 11.08
N VAL A 262 1.70 29.80 11.54
CA VAL A 262 0.38 30.40 11.79
C VAL A 262 -0.07 30.15 13.25
N PRO A 263 0.12 31.11 14.17
CA PRO A 263 -0.33 31.01 15.56
C PRO A 263 -1.85 30.75 15.72
N ALA A 264 -2.64 31.06 14.68
CA ALA A 264 -4.10 30.93 14.67
C ALA A 264 -4.63 29.49 14.64
N LEU A 265 -3.81 28.47 14.34
CA LEU A 265 -4.26 27.07 14.39
C LEU A 265 -4.42 26.53 15.83
N GLY A 266 -4.06 27.30 16.85
CA GLY A 266 -4.20 26.89 18.26
C GLY A 266 -3.41 25.62 18.63
N LEU A 267 -2.49 25.21 17.76
CA LEU A 267 -1.56 24.09 17.93
C LEU A 267 -0.20 24.55 18.46
N ALA A 268 0.06 25.86 18.46
CA ALA A 268 1.16 26.46 19.20
C ALA A 268 0.92 26.21 20.68
N THR A 269 1.62 25.25 21.26
CA THR A 269 1.63 25.14 22.71
C THR A 269 2.37 26.34 23.26
N ASP A 270 1.78 26.90 24.30
CA ASP A 270 2.36 27.90 25.19
C ASP A 270 3.91 27.89 25.18
N ALA A 271 4.52 28.93 24.61
CA ALA A 271 5.96 29.12 24.55
C ALA A 271 6.62 29.13 25.96
N SER A 272 5.81 29.12 27.02
CA SER A 272 6.24 29.04 28.42
C SER A 272 6.37 27.62 29.00
N ARG A 273 6.07 26.54 28.24
CA ARG A 273 6.28 25.15 28.68
C ARG A 273 7.35 24.41 27.86
N PRO A 274 8.64 24.56 28.20
CA PRO A 274 9.67 23.69 27.65
C PRO A 274 9.40 22.23 28.08
N GLY A 275 9.22 21.33 27.12
CA GLY A 275 9.23 19.89 27.37
C GLY A 275 10.64 19.46 27.77
N TYR A 276 10.82 19.06 29.04
CA TYR A 276 12.10 18.58 29.56
C TYR A 276 12.15 17.06 29.57
N LEU A 277 12.90 16.48 28.64
CA LEU A 277 13.51 15.16 28.78
C LEU A 277 14.99 15.29 28.39
N ASN A 278 15.89 15.11 29.37
CA ASN A 278 17.34 15.00 29.20
C ASN A 278 18.06 16.11 28.40
N GLY A 279 17.90 17.37 28.79
CA GLY A 279 18.88 18.42 28.46
C GLY A 279 18.90 18.95 27.02
N THR A 280 17.93 18.57 26.18
CA THR A 280 17.69 19.21 24.87
C THR A 280 16.29 19.80 24.86
N THR A 281 16.17 21.12 24.79
CA THR A 281 14.90 21.82 24.58
C THR A 281 14.27 21.35 23.26
N PHE A 282 13.18 20.59 23.31
CA PHE A 282 12.32 20.40 22.15
C PHE A 282 11.36 21.58 22.08
N ASP A 283 11.51 22.42 21.07
CA ASP A 283 10.46 23.34 20.65
C ASP A 283 9.24 22.49 20.24
N SER A 284 8.09 22.75 20.84
CA SER A 284 6.82 22.06 20.55
C SER A 284 6.47 21.98 19.06
N THR A 285 6.98 22.93 18.28
CA THR A 285 6.91 22.99 16.83
C THR A 285 7.63 21.81 16.17
N ALA A 286 8.83 21.44 16.67
CA ALA A 286 9.61 20.29 16.18
C ALA A 286 8.92 18.93 16.45
N ALA A 287 8.10 18.86 17.50
CA ALA A 287 7.32 17.67 17.84
C ALA A 287 6.20 17.41 16.83
N LEU A 288 5.56 18.45 16.27
CA LEU A 288 4.52 18.30 15.25
C LEU A 288 5.07 17.76 13.93
N PHE A 289 6.24 18.23 13.48
CA PHE A 289 6.89 17.70 12.28
C PHE A 289 7.29 16.23 12.40
N THR A 290 7.71 15.80 13.58
CA THR A 290 8.23 14.44 13.78
C THR A 290 7.13 13.43 14.11
N LEU A 291 5.93 13.88 14.49
CA LEU A 291 4.79 13.03 14.80
C LEU A 291 4.39 12.08 13.65
N PRO A 292 4.13 12.52 12.40
CA PRO A 292 3.74 11.60 11.34
C PRO A 292 4.78 10.50 11.09
N LEU A 293 6.07 10.82 11.18
CA LEU A 293 7.16 9.84 11.05
C LEU A 293 7.22 8.86 12.23
N ALA A 294 6.93 9.35 13.44
CA ALA A 294 6.86 8.54 14.64
C ALA A 294 5.68 7.54 14.58
N LEU A 295 4.50 8.00 14.19
CA LEU A 295 3.31 7.16 14.01
C LEU A 295 3.55 6.08 12.97
N SER A 296 4.12 6.45 11.82
CA SER A 296 4.55 5.52 10.79
C SER A 296 5.52 4.45 11.32
N GLY A 297 6.52 4.86 12.12
CA GLY A 297 7.46 3.92 12.75
C GLY A 297 6.78 2.93 13.71
N ILE A 298 5.86 3.40 14.56
CA ILE A 298 5.07 2.54 15.45
C ILE A 298 4.21 1.57 14.63
N GLY A 299 3.58 2.07 13.57
CA GLY A 299 2.75 1.30 12.67
C GLY A 299 3.50 0.14 11.99
N ILE A 300 4.76 0.35 11.59
CA ILE A 300 5.63 -0.72 11.08
C ILE A 300 5.85 -1.80 12.14
N LEU A 301 6.22 -1.42 13.37
CA LEU A 301 6.46 -2.39 14.45
C LEU A 301 5.18 -3.15 14.82
N ALA A 302 4.06 -2.46 14.88
CA ALA A 302 2.75 -3.05 15.12
C ALA A 302 2.36 -4.02 13.99
N SER A 303 2.65 -3.68 12.74
CA SER A 303 2.42 -4.56 11.58
C SER A 303 3.26 -5.83 11.67
N VAL A 304 4.56 -5.71 11.98
CA VAL A 304 5.45 -6.87 12.19
C VAL A 304 4.89 -7.79 13.28
N LEU A 305 4.49 -7.25 14.43
CA LEU A 305 3.93 -8.05 15.52
C LEU A 305 2.57 -8.68 15.13
N GLY A 306 1.72 -7.94 14.42
CA GLY A 306 0.42 -8.40 13.96
C GLY A 306 0.51 -9.59 13.00
N THR A 307 1.56 -9.67 12.17
CA THR A 307 1.73 -10.79 11.22
C THR A 307 1.80 -12.16 11.90
N PHE A 308 2.34 -12.23 13.14
CA PHE A 308 2.43 -13.48 13.88
C PHE A 308 1.08 -14.02 14.38
N LEU A 309 0.06 -13.14 14.43
CA LEU A 309 -1.31 -13.45 14.84
C LEU A 309 -2.16 -14.04 13.70
N VAL A 310 -1.71 -13.95 12.44
CA VAL A 310 -2.44 -14.45 11.27
C VAL A 310 -2.25 -15.95 11.11
N ARG A 311 -3.30 -16.74 11.40
CA ARG A 311 -3.32 -18.22 11.31
C ARG A 311 -4.73 -18.74 11.03
N THR A 312 -4.85 -19.80 10.25
CA THR A 312 -6.13 -20.49 9.99
C THR A 312 -6.06 -22.00 10.30
N GLY A 313 -7.21 -22.66 10.40
CA GLY A 313 -7.33 -24.12 10.51
C GLY A 313 -7.60 -24.80 9.16
N GLU A 314 -7.50 -26.12 9.10
CA GLU A 314 -7.65 -26.91 7.85
C GLU A 314 -9.06 -26.91 7.25
N GLN A 315 -10.09 -26.78 8.09
CA GLN A 315 -11.50 -26.65 7.66
C GLN A 315 -11.97 -25.20 7.80
N ALA A 316 -11.30 -24.30 7.09
CA ALA A 316 -11.65 -22.89 7.07
C ALA A 316 -12.58 -22.59 5.90
N ASN A 317 -13.81 -22.14 6.21
CA ASN A 317 -14.63 -21.42 5.24
C ASN A 317 -14.10 -19.99 5.07
N MET A 318 -14.59 -19.28 4.06
CA MET A 318 -14.22 -17.90 3.78
C MET A 318 -14.34 -16.99 5.02
N SER A 319 -15.38 -17.13 5.85
CA SER A 319 -15.55 -16.35 7.09
C SER A 319 -14.36 -16.52 8.03
N LYS A 320 -13.89 -17.76 8.22
CA LYS A 320 -12.75 -18.06 9.10
C LYS A 320 -11.45 -17.53 8.52
N LEU A 321 -11.28 -17.60 7.20
CA LEU A 321 -10.12 -17.04 6.49
C LEU A 321 -10.07 -15.50 6.62
N LEU A 322 -11.19 -14.82 6.35
CA LEU A 322 -11.32 -13.37 6.55
C LEU A 322 -11.06 -12.98 8.00
N TRP A 323 -11.59 -13.75 8.96
CA TRP A 323 -11.37 -13.50 10.38
C TRP A 323 -9.89 -13.70 10.77
N ALA A 324 -9.20 -14.69 10.21
CA ALA A 324 -7.77 -14.91 10.45
C ALA A 324 -6.92 -13.70 10.04
N LEU A 325 -7.23 -13.08 8.89
CA LEU A 325 -6.57 -11.85 8.43
C LEU A 325 -6.94 -10.65 9.31
N ARG A 326 -8.24 -10.47 9.59
CA ARG A 326 -8.76 -9.38 10.45
C ARG A 326 -8.17 -9.43 11.85
N HIS A 327 -7.97 -10.61 12.42
CA HIS A 327 -7.41 -10.75 13.76
C HIS A 327 -5.99 -10.14 13.84
N GLY A 328 -5.18 -10.36 12.81
CA GLY A 328 -3.87 -9.72 12.67
C GLY A 328 -3.97 -8.20 12.54
N ILE A 329 -4.84 -7.70 11.65
CA ILE A 329 -5.02 -6.26 11.40
C ILE A 329 -5.52 -5.54 12.65
N ILE A 330 -6.51 -6.09 13.35
CA ILE A 330 -7.06 -5.52 14.59
C ILE A 330 -6.00 -5.54 15.69
N GLY A 331 -5.25 -6.64 15.83
CA GLY A 331 -4.13 -6.73 16.77
C GLY A 331 -3.07 -5.66 16.52
N ALA A 332 -2.67 -5.46 15.26
CA ALA A 332 -1.76 -4.39 14.86
C ALA A 332 -2.35 -3.00 15.15
N GLY A 333 -3.64 -2.79 14.87
CA GLY A 333 -4.35 -1.53 15.17
C GLY A 333 -4.35 -1.17 16.66
N ILE A 334 -4.62 -2.15 17.53
CA ILE A 334 -4.60 -1.94 18.99
C ILE A 334 -3.18 -1.59 19.46
N LEU A 335 -2.17 -2.34 19.01
CA LEU A 335 -0.77 -2.05 19.34
C LEU A 335 -0.33 -0.67 18.85
N PHE A 336 -0.77 -0.29 17.65
CA PHE A 336 -0.53 1.03 17.08
C PHE A 336 -1.16 2.15 17.92
N LEU A 337 -2.41 1.99 18.38
CA LEU A 337 -3.05 2.98 19.25
C LEU A 337 -2.36 3.12 20.61
N VAL A 338 -1.94 2.00 21.22
CA VAL A 338 -1.17 2.03 22.48
C VAL A 338 0.16 2.78 22.28
N GLY A 339 0.89 2.47 21.20
CA GLY A 339 2.13 3.19 20.88
C GLY A 339 1.89 4.67 20.57
N THR A 340 0.80 5.00 19.88
CA THR A 340 0.40 6.38 19.57
C THR A 340 0.15 7.18 20.85
N ALA A 341 -0.62 6.65 21.79
CA ALA A 341 -0.87 7.31 23.08
C ALA A 341 0.43 7.55 23.86
N ALA A 342 1.33 6.57 23.87
CA ALA A 342 2.63 6.69 24.53
C ALA A 342 3.53 7.76 23.88
N VAL A 343 3.59 7.81 22.55
CA VAL A 343 4.40 8.80 21.82
C VAL A 343 3.86 10.21 21.97
N ILE A 344 2.53 10.40 21.87
CA ILE A 344 1.90 11.71 22.08
C ILE A 344 2.19 12.23 23.50
N GLY A 345 2.04 11.35 24.51
CA GLY A 345 2.37 11.69 25.90
C GLY A 345 3.85 12.01 26.11
N ALA A 346 4.75 11.22 25.54
CA ALA A 346 6.20 11.42 25.66
C ALA A 346 6.70 12.69 24.96
N MET A 347 6.06 13.08 23.86
CA MET A 347 6.38 14.31 23.11
C MET A 347 5.71 15.57 23.71
N GLY A 348 4.89 15.42 24.76
CA GLY A 348 4.18 16.54 25.38
C GLY A 348 3.11 17.18 24.48
N LEU A 349 2.63 16.44 23.48
CA LEU A 349 1.68 16.93 22.49
C LEU A 349 0.23 16.90 23.03
N PRO A 350 -0.66 17.77 22.51
CA PRO A 350 -2.07 17.75 22.90
C PRO A 350 -2.71 16.38 22.64
N PHE A 351 -3.31 15.78 23.67
CA PHE A 351 -3.92 14.45 23.55
C PHE A 351 -5.10 14.41 22.56
N LYS A 352 -5.65 15.55 22.14
CA LYS A 352 -6.62 15.62 21.02
C LYS A 352 -6.07 15.03 19.71
N LEU A 353 -4.75 15.03 19.49
CA LEU A 353 -4.11 14.40 18.33
C LEU A 353 -4.23 12.87 18.36
N PHE A 354 -4.37 12.25 19.53
CA PHE A 354 -4.65 10.82 19.64
C PHE A 354 -6.00 10.50 19.00
N TRP A 355 -7.02 11.33 19.29
CA TRP A 355 -8.35 11.16 18.71
C TRP A 355 -8.38 11.40 17.20
N VAL A 356 -7.54 12.31 16.67
CA VAL A 356 -7.35 12.45 15.22
C VAL A 356 -6.86 11.15 14.58
N VAL A 357 -5.85 10.52 15.17
CA VAL A 357 -5.31 9.24 14.68
C VAL A 357 -6.35 8.13 14.79
N VAL A 358 -7.11 8.07 15.89
CA VAL A 358 -8.23 7.13 16.05
C VAL A 358 -9.27 7.32 14.96
N THR A 359 -9.64 8.57 14.63
CA THR A 359 -10.59 8.86 13.55
C THR A 359 -10.09 8.30 12.21
N GLY A 360 -8.82 8.54 11.85
CA GLY A 360 -8.24 8.00 10.62
C GLY A 360 -8.25 6.46 10.56
N LEU A 361 -7.79 5.82 11.63
CA LEU A 361 -7.78 4.36 11.74
C LEU A 361 -9.21 3.78 11.66
N ALA A 362 -10.16 4.39 12.39
CA ALA A 362 -11.56 3.96 12.40
C ALA A 362 -12.22 4.12 11.03
N SER A 363 -11.98 5.24 10.32
CA SER A 363 -12.46 5.42 8.95
C SER A 363 -11.93 4.32 8.02
N GLY A 364 -10.64 3.98 8.12
CA GLY A 364 -10.06 2.87 7.35
C GLY A 364 -10.73 1.53 7.64
N GLN A 365 -10.99 1.20 8.91
CA GLN A 365 -11.66 -0.04 9.29
C GLN A 365 -13.13 -0.11 8.84
N ILE A 366 -13.84 1.03 8.87
CA ILE A 366 -15.22 1.12 8.36
C ILE A 366 -15.23 0.90 6.85
N ILE A 367 -14.33 1.55 6.11
CA ILE A 367 -14.19 1.38 4.66
C ILE A 367 -13.87 -0.08 4.33
N ALA A 368 -12.93 -0.71 5.03
CA ALA A 368 -12.55 -2.10 4.82
C ALA A 368 -13.73 -3.06 5.04
N THR A 369 -14.43 -2.90 6.18
CA THR A 369 -15.57 -3.77 6.53
C THR A 369 -16.75 -3.57 5.57
N ALA A 370 -17.02 -2.33 5.16
CA ALA A 370 -18.03 -2.04 4.15
C ALA A 370 -17.67 -2.66 2.80
N THR A 371 -16.41 -2.53 2.38
CA THR A 371 -15.93 -3.08 1.11
C THR A 371 -16.04 -4.61 1.10
N GLU A 372 -15.65 -5.27 2.19
CA GLU A 372 -15.81 -6.73 2.34
C GLU A 372 -17.29 -7.16 2.22
N TYR A 373 -18.22 -6.43 2.84
CA TYR A 373 -19.65 -6.72 2.74
C TYR A 373 -20.17 -6.70 1.29
N PHE A 374 -19.62 -5.82 0.45
CA PHE A 374 -20.02 -5.69 -0.95
C PHE A 374 -19.23 -6.57 -1.93
N THR A 375 -18.18 -7.27 -1.47
CA THR A 375 -17.26 -8.02 -2.35
C THR A 375 -17.09 -9.49 -1.99
N SER A 376 -17.34 -9.90 -0.74
CA SER A 376 -17.31 -11.31 -0.35
C SER A 376 -18.62 -12.03 -0.71
N TYR A 377 -18.49 -13.25 -1.27
CA TYR A 377 -19.61 -14.11 -1.64
C TYR A 377 -20.41 -14.66 -0.45
N GLU A 378 -19.96 -14.44 0.78
CA GLU A 378 -20.70 -14.81 1.99
C GLU A 378 -21.85 -13.85 2.29
N TYR A 379 -21.82 -12.64 1.71
CA TYR A 379 -22.80 -11.61 1.97
C TYR A 379 -23.84 -11.50 0.85
N LYS A 380 -24.99 -10.94 1.24
CA LYS A 380 -26.17 -10.80 0.37
C LYS A 380 -25.90 -10.05 -0.95
N PRO A 381 -25.09 -8.97 -1.01
CA PRO A 381 -24.90 -8.25 -2.27
C PRO A 381 -24.31 -9.13 -3.39
N VAL A 382 -23.26 -9.88 -3.08
CA VAL A 382 -22.59 -10.75 -4.07
C VAL A 382 -23.44 -11.98 -4.39
N GLN A 383 -24.08 -12.58 -3.38
CA GLN A 383 -25.04 -13.67 -3.60
C GLN A 383 -26.21 -13.25 -4.50
N TRP A 384 -26.65 -11.99 -4.38
CA TRP A 384 -27.71 -11.44 -5.22
C TRP A 384 -27.26 -11.25 -6.67
N ILE A 385 -26.03 -10.77 -6.90
CA ILE A 385 -25.42 -10.69 -8.25
C ILE A 385 -25.33 -12.09 -8.87
N ALA A 386 -24.78 -13.06 -8.13
CA ALA A 386 -24.67 -14.44 -8.60
C ALA A 386 -26.04 -15.04 -8.95
N LYS A 387 -27.09 -14.73 -8.16
CA LYS A 387 -28.46 -15.17 -8.46
C LYS A 387 -29.01 -14.58 -9.76
N GLN A 388 -28.55 -13.40 -10.20
CA GLN A 388 -28.97 -12.84 -11.49
C GLN A 388 -28.43 -13.62 -12.68
N ALA A 389 -27.41 -14.46 -12.52
CA ALA A 389 -26.93 -15.31 -13.61
C ALA A 389 -28.01 -16.24 -14.17
N ASN A 390 -29.04 -16.57 -13.38
CA ASN A 390 -30.20 -17.35 -13.83
C ASN A 390 -31.04 -16.64 -14.93
N THR A 391 -30.92 -15.31 -15.07
CA THR A 391 -31.63 -14.51 -16.08
C THR A 391 -30.72 -14.02 -17.21
N GLY A 392 -29.44 -14.43 -17.21
CA GLY A 392 -28.48 -14.18 -18.28
C GLY A 392 -27.41 -13.11 -17.95
N PRO A 393 -26.46 -12.85 -18.87
CA PRO A 393 -25.34 -11.95 -18.60
C PRO A 393 -25.77 -10.49 -18.37
N ALA A 394 -26.79 -10.00 -19.07
CA ALA A 394 -27.23 -8.61 -18.96
C ALA A 394 -27.73 -8.26 -17.55
N SER A 395 -28.46 -9.15 -16.89
CA SER A 395 -28.95 -8.94 -15.53
C SER A 395 -27.81 -9.00 -14.50
N VAL A 396 -26.80 -9.84 -14.71
CA VAL A 396 -25.57 -9.87 -13.89
C VAL A 396 -24.85 -8.53 -13.97
N ILE A 397 -24.66 -7.99 -15.17
CA ILE A 397 -24.00 -6.69 -15.37
C ILE A 397 -24.80 -5.56 -14.70
N ILE A 398 -26.13 -5.52 -14.88
CA ILE A 398 -26.99 -4.51 -14.25
C ILE A 398 -26.91 -4.59 -12.72
N ALA A 399 -26.99 -5.79 -12.15
CA ALA A 399 -26.89 -5.99 -10.71
C ALA A 399 -25.50 -5.62 -10.17
N GLY A 400 -24.43 -5.99 -10.88
CA GLY A 400 -23.06 -5.62 -10.53
C GLY A 400 -22.86 -4.10 -10.50
N ILE A 401 -23.30 -3.38 -11.53
CA ILE A 401 -23.25 -1.91 -11.59
C ILE A 401 -24.05 -1.29 -10.44
N ALA A 402 -25.27 -1.80 -10.18
CA ALA A 402 -26.12 -1.29 -9.10
C ALA A 402 -25.47 -1.49 -7.71
N VAL A 403 -24.92 -2.68 -7.43
CA VAL A 403 -24.20 -2.95 -6.18
C VAL A 403 -22.95 -2.08 -6.07
N GLY A 404 -22.20 -1.92 -7.17
CA GLY A 404 -21.04 -1.02 -7.22
C GLY A 404 -21.39 0.41 -6.83
N MET A 405 -22.46 0.97 -7.40
CA MET A 405 -22.96 2.31 -7.03
C MET A 405 -23.36 2.37 -5.54
N MET A 406 -24.11 1.38 -5.03
CA MET A 406 -24.49 1.33 -3.61
C MET A 406 -23.29 1.22 -2.66
N SER A 407 -22.24 0.51 -3.07
CA SER A 407 -21.06 0.26 -2.23
C SER A 407 -20.31 1.52 -1.82
N THR A 408 -20.46 2.61 -2.58
CA THR A 408 -19.78 3.89 -2.34
C THR A 408 -20.32 4.68 -1.15
N LEU A 409 -21.56 4.39 -0.70
CA LEU A 409 -22.25 5.21 0.30
C LEU A 409 -21.53 5.21 1.66
N ILE A 410 -21.24 4.03 2.20
CA ILE A 410 -20.61 3.90 3.53
C ILE A 410 -19.17 4.46 3.52
N PRO A 411 -18.30 4.13 2.54
CA PRO A 411 -16.99 4.74 2.43
C PRO A 411 -17.04 6.27 2.34
N THR A 412 -17.93 6.83 1.51
CA THR A 412 -18.06 8.29 1.36
C THR A 412 -18.47 8.95 2.68
N LEU A 413 -19.49 8.43 3.37
CA LEU A 413 -19.91 8.95 4.66
C LEU A 413 -18.81 8.82 5.72
N SER A 414 -18.03 7.74 5.69
CA SER A 414 -16.90 7.51 6.60
C SER A 414 -15.77 8.51 6.37
N VAL A 415 -15.47 8.85 5.12
CA VAL A 415 -14.48 9.88 4.77
C VAL A 415 -14.98 11.27 5.18
N CYS A 416 -16.23 11.63 4.87
CA CYS A 416 -16.81 12.90 5.29
C CYS A 416 -16.80 13.09 6.81
N ALA A 417 -17.20 12.06 7.56
CA ALA A 417 -17.14 12.07 9.02
C ALA A 417 -15.67 12.15 9.51
N GLY A 418 -14.76 11.42 8.88
CA GLY A 418 -13.34 11.46 9.19
C GLY A 418 -12.72 12.84 9.02
N ILE A 419 -13.03 13.51 7.90
CA ILE A 419 -12.63 14.90 7.63
C ILE A 419 -13.20 15.82 8.69
N TRP A 420 -14.51 15.75 8.96
CA TRP A 420 -15.15 16.66 9.91
C TRP A 420 -14.56 16.52 11.31
N PHE A 421 -14.48 15.30 11.86
CA PHE A 421 -13.95 15.09 13.21
C PHE A 421 -12.47 15.48 13.32
N SER A 422 -11.64 15.12 12.33
CA SER A 422 -10.21 15.45 12.36
C SER A 422 -9.96 16.95 12.21
N TYR A 423 -10.75 17.64 11.37
CA TYR A 423 -10.70 19.08 11.18
C TYR A 423 -11.10 19.84 12.46
N GLU A 424 -12.16 19.44 13.15
CA GLU A 424 -12.56 20.06 14.43
C GLU A 424 -11.48 19.92 15.52
N LEU A 425 -10.72 18.81 15.50
CA LEU A 425 -9.69 18.56 16.51
C LEU A 425 -8.38 19.32 16.23
N ALA A 426 -7.94 19.39 14.97
CA ALA A 426 -6.62 19.93 14.61
C ALA A 426 -6.53 20.59 13.22
N GLY A 427 -7.65 21.07 12.67
CA GLY A 427 -7.70 21.74 11.36
C GLY A 427 -7.20 20.85 10.21
N LEU A 428 -6.64 21.47 9.18
CA LEU A 428 -6.08 20.75 8.02
C LEU A 428 -4.95 19.79 8.41
N TYR A 429 -4.11 20.16 9.39
CA TYR A 429 -3.11 19.25 9.94
C TYR A 429 -3.75 17.98 10.53
N GLY A 430 -4.91 18.13 11.20
CA GLY A 430 -5.69 17.01 11.68
C GLY A 430 -6.14 16.08 10.55
N VAL A 431 -6.61 16.64 9.44
CA VAL A 431 -7.05 15.86 8.27
C VAL A 431 -5.89 15.05 7.68
N ALA A 432 -4.73 15.67 7.46
CA ALA A 432 -3.55 14.96 6.96
C ALA A 432 -3.03 13.90 7.95
N LEU A 433 -3.02 14.21 9.25
CA LEU A 433 -2.61 13.27 10.30
C LEU A 433 -3.57 12.08 10.41
N ALA A 434 -4.87 12.28 10.17
CA ALA A 434 -5.84 11.20 10.06
C ALA A 434 -5.53 10.29 8.86
N GLY A 435 -5.11 10.86 7.73
CA GLY A 435 -4.59 10.09 6.58
C GLY A 435 -3.39 9.21 6.96
N VAL A 436 -2.41 9.78 7.69
CA VAL A 436 -1.27 9.01 8.23
C VAL A 436 -1.75 7.90 9.19
N GLY A 437 -2.72 8.20 10.07
CA GLY A 437 -3.30 7.22 10.99
C GLY A 437 -4.01 6.06 10.26
N MET A 438 -4.70 6.34 9.16
CA MET A 438 -5.35 5.33 8.32
C MET A 438 -4.33 4.38 7.68
N LEU A 439 -3.18 4.89 7.24
CA LEU A 439 -2.12 4.12 6.59
C LEU A 439 -1.02 3.63 7.54
N ALA A 440 -1.10 3.92 8.84
CA ALA A 440 -0.04 3.55 9.77
C ALA A 440 0.19 2.03 9.84
N THR A 441 -0.88 1.23 9.78
CA THR A 441 -0.81 -0.24 9.75
C THR A 441 -0.73 -0.82 8.33
N LEU A 442 -0.35 -0.01 7.34
CA LEU A 442 -0.27 -0.44 5.94
C LEU A 442 0.63 -1.67 5.76
N GLY A 443 1.66 -1.85 6.59
CA GLY A 443 2.58 -2.99 6.47
C GLY A 443 1.87 -4.35 6.55
N ILE A 444 0.83 -4.49 7.39
CA ILE A 444 0.02 -5.71 7.48
C ILE A 444 -1.20 -5.67 6.56
N THR A 445 -1.83 -4.51 6.36
CA THR A 445 -2.98 -4.38 5.46
C THR A 445 -2.59 -4.65 4.00
N LEU A 446 -1.43 -4.15 3.56
CA LEU A 446 -0.88 -4.48 2.25
C LEU A 446 -0.43 -5.95 2.17
N ALA A 447 -0.04 -6.57 3.28
CA ALA A 447 0.27 -7.99 3.28
C ALA A 447 -0.95 -8.86 2.93
N THR A 448 -2.15 -8.44 3.36
CA THR A 448 -3.39 -9.11 2.99
C THR A 448 -3.78 -8.87 1.53
N ASP A 449 -3.46 -7.69 0.98
CA ASP A 449 -3.75 -7.35 -0.40
C ASP A 449 -2.82 -8.11 -1.38
N ALA A 450 -1.51 -7.96 -1.18
CA ALA A 450 -0.46 -8.61 -1.96
C ALA A 450 -0.45 -10.15 -1.84
N TYR A 451 -1.15 -10.70 -0.86
CA TYR A 451 -1.39 -12.14 -0.75
C TYR A 451 -2.26 -12.68 -1.89
N GLY A 452 -3.25 -11.89 -2.35
CA GLY A 452 -4.23 -12.33 -3.36
C GLY A 452 -3.59 -12.78 -4.67
N PRO A 453 -2.80 -11.92 -5.35
CA PRO A 453 -2.15 -12.30 -6.61
C PRO A 453 -1.20 -13.50 -6.49
N VAL A 454 -0.62 -13.74 -5.31
CA VAL A 454 0.21 -14.92 -5.06
C VAL A 454 -0.64 -16.20 -4.97
N ALA A 455 -1.82 -16.11 -4.36
CA ALA A 455 -2.77 -17.21 -4.29
C ALA A 455 -3.41 -17.52 -5.65
N ASP A 456 -3.75 -16.48 -6.41
CA ASP A 456 -4.28 -16.55 -7.77
C ASP A 456 -3.32 -17.32 -8.70
N ASN A 457 -2.08 -16.83 -8.82
CA ASN A 457 -1.01 -17.54 -9.52
C ASN A 457 -0.84 -18.98 -9.01
N ALA A 458 -0.96 -19.23 -7.71
CA ALA A 458 -0.81 -20.58 -7.18
C ALA A 458 -1.90 -21.53 -7.68
N GLY A 459 -3.11 -21.03 -7.90
CA GLY A 459 -4.20 -21.73 -8.57
C GLY A 459 -3.90 -21.99 -10.04
N GLY A 460 -3.44 -20.97 -10.78
CA GLY A 460 -3.04 -21.13 -12.17
C GLY A 460 -1.96 -22.20 -12.36
N LEU A 461 -0.94 -22.20 -11.49
CA LEU A 461 0.08 -23.25 -11.46
C LEU A 461 -0.49 -24.64 -11.13
N ALA A 462 -1.51 -24.73 -10.26
CA ALA A 462 -2.12 -26.01 -9.91
C ALA A 462 -2.82 -26.65 -11.12
N GLU A 463 -3.56 -25.84 -11.90
CA GLU A 463 -4.25 -26.29 -13.10
C GLU A 463 -3.26 -26.63 -14.23
N GLN A 464 -2.31 -25.72 -14.50
CA GLN A 464 -1.31 -25.88 -15.58
C GLN A 464 -0.39 -27.09 -15.35
N ALA A 465 -0.13 -27.44 -14.10
CA ALA A 465 0.67 -28.63 -13.74
C ALA A 465 -0.17 -29.91 -13.59
N HIS A 466 -1.48 -29.86 -13.88
CA HIS A 466 -2.42 -30.98 -13.73
C HIS A 466 -2.36 -31.64 -12.35
N LEU A 467 -2.29 -30.82 -11.30
CA LEU A 467 -2.36 -31.31 -9.93
C LEU A 467 -3.77 -31.85 -9.60
N PRO A 468 -3.92 -32.65 -8.53
CA PRO A 468 -5.23 -33.14 -8.11
C PRO A 468 -6.22 -31.98 -7.86
N PRO A 469 -7.53 -32.16 -8.16
CA PRO A 469 -8.55 -31.12 -8.01
C PRO A 469 -8.62 -30.50 -6.61
N GLU A 470 -8.35 -31.28 -5.57
CA GLU A 470 -8.31 -30.81 -4.17
C GLU A 470 -7.28 -29.69 -3.95
N VAL A 471 -6.23 -29.62 -4.78
CA VAL A 471 -5.24 -28.54 -4.72
C VAL A 471 -5.82 -27.26 -5.31
N ARG A 472 -6.52 -27.36 -6.45
CA ARG A 472 -7.21 -26.22 -7.08
C ARG A 472 -8.32 -25.68 -6.18
N GLU A 473 -9.12 -26.55 -5.55
CA GLU A 473 -10.14 -26.13 -4.59
C GLU A 473 -9.57 -25.34 -3.41
N LYS A 474 -8.40 -25.75 -2.89
CA LYS A 474 -7.70 -25.01 -1.83
C LYS A 474 -7.20 -23.66 -2.34
N THR A 475 -6.60 -23.60 -3.53
CA THR A 475 -6.10 -22.34 -4.10
C THR A 475 -7.24 -21.39 -4.47
N ASP A 476 -8.39 -21.89 -4.94
CA ASP A 476 -9.59 -21.06 -5.21
C ASP A 476 -10.16 -20.45 -3.91
N ALA A 477 -10.12 -21.21 -2.81
CA ALA A 477 -10.47 -20.67 -1.49
C ALA A 477 -9.50 -19.57 -1.04
N LEU A 478 -8.21 -19.69 -1.40
CA LEU A 478 -7.19 -18.70 -1.11
C LEU A 478 -7.32 -17.45 -2.01
N ASP A 479 -7.61 -17.65 -3.30
CA ASP A 479 -7.78 -16.59 -4.29
C ASP A 479 -9.06 -15.78 -4.03
N SER A 480 -10.19 -16.44 -3.79
CA SER A 480 -11.44 -15.73 -3.46
C SER A 480 -11.30 -14.84 -2.23
N LEU A 481 -10.51 -15.26 -1.23
CA LEU A 481 -10.11 -14.42 -0.10
C LEU A 481 -9.29 -13.21 -0.58
N GLY A 482 -8.32 -13.45 -1.47
CA GLY A 482 -7.51 -12.46 -2.16
C GLY A 482 -8.33 -11.37 -2.87
N ASN A 483 -9.36 -11.76 -3.60
CA ASN A 483 -10.27 -10.87 -4.31
C ASN A 483 -10.98 -9.87 -3.37
N THR A 484 -11.40 -10.36 -2.20
CA THR A 484 -12.00 -9.51 -1.16
C THR A 484 -10.96 -8.57 -0.55
N THR A 485 -9.77 -9.08 -0.21
CA THR A 485 -8.70 -8.26 0.38
C THR A 485 -8.19 -7.19 -0.57
N ALA A 486 -8.12 -7.47 -1.87
CA ALA A 486 -7.72 -6.50 -2.88
C ALA A 486 -8.71 -5.35 -3.03
N ALA A 487 -10.02 -5.63 -2.92
CA ALA A 487 -11.00 -4.58 -2.85
C ALA A 487 -10.83 -3.73 -1.57
N THR A 488 -10.59 -4.36 -0.41
CA THR A 488 -10.37 -3.60 0.83
C THR A 488 -9.13 -2.71 0.75
N GLY A 489 -8.03 -3.19 0.15
CA GLY A 489 -6.81 -2.41 -0.06
C GLY A 489 -7.03 -1.20 -0.96
N LYS A 490 -7.79 -1.36 -2.06
CA LYS A 490 -8.24 -0.23 -2.91
C LYS A 490 -9.08 0.77 -2.12
N GLY A 491 -9.96 0.30 -1.22
CA GLY A 491 -10.73 1.16 -0.32
C GLY A 491 -9.84 2.01 0.59
N PHE A 492 -8.79 1.42 1.19
CA PHE A 492 -7.81 2.16 1.99
C PHE A 492 -7.04 3.19 1.15
N ALA A 493 -6.60 2.84 -0.06
CA ALA A 493 -5.92 3.76 -0.96
C ALA A 493 -6.80 4.98 -1.28
N ILE A 494 -8.05 4.75 -1.67
CA ILE A 494 -8.99 5.84 -2.00
C ILE A 494 -9.29 6.71 -0.77
N GLY A 495 -9.62 6.08 0.37
CA GLY A 495 -9.95 6.81 1.60
C GLY A 495 -8.80 7.70 2.08
N SER A 496 -7.58 7.17 2.06
CA SER A 496 -6.38 7.92 2.46
C SER A 496 -5.98 8.99 1.45
N ALA A 497 -6.15 8.74 0.15
CA ALA A 497 -5.90 9.72 -0.90
C ALA A 497 -6.80 10.95 -0.75
N VAL A 498 -8.09 10.78 -0.41
CA VAL A 498 -9.00 11.92 -0.17
C VAL A 498 -8.57 12.74 1.05
N LEU A 499 -8.20 12.08 2.16
CA LEU A 499 -7.69 12.76 3.35
C LEU A 499 -6.38 13.52 3.07
N THR A 500 -5.49 12.90 2.30
CA THR A 500 -4.17 13.45 1.93
C THR A 500 -4.27 14.56 0.88
N ALA A 501 -5.27 14.53 0.01
CA ALA A 501 -5.46 15.58 -1.00
C ALA A 501 -6.11 16.84 -0.41
N LEU A 502 -6.94 16.68 0.63
CA LEU A 502 -7.59 17.81 1.30
C LEU A 502 -6.70 18.47 2.35
N GLY A 503 -6.00 17.66 3.15
CA GLY A 503 -4.99 18.16 4.07
C GLY A 503 -3.73 18.49 3.31
#